data_AF-A0AA46KHY6-F1
#
_entry.id   AF-A0AA46KHY6-F1
#
_cell.length_a   1.000
_cell.length_b   1.000
_cell.length_c   1.000
_cell.angle_alpha   90.00
_cell.angle_beta   90.00
_cell.angle_gamma   90.00
#
_symmetry.space_group_name_H-M   'P 1'
#
loop_
_entity.id
_entity.type
_entity.pdbx_description
1 polymer ?
#
loop_
_entity_poly.entity_id
_entity_poly.type
_entity_poly.pdbx_seq_one_letter_code
_entity_poly.pdbx_strand_id
1 'polypeptide(L)'
;MTIINYEELFAKFKPDGAISEDANEIANALMRELYVPSGHNLARFLGVKRCFDNDMAMRVWVQKRLDANLDYVIEDIRCQLQSELYELLPHSDYVGY
;
A
#
# COMPACT_ATOMS: atom_id res chain seq x y z
N MET A 1 17.14 37.08 5.80
CA MET A 1 17.38 35.74 6.38
C MET A 1 16.04 35.03 6.37
N THR A 2 15.88 34.01 5.52
CA THR A 2 14.63 33.28 5.40
C THR A 2 14.52 32.34 6.60
N ILE A 3 13.53 32.55 7.47
CA ILE A 3 13.28 31.66 8.60
C ILE A 3 12.53 30.46 8.02
N ILE A 4 13.22 29.31 7.97
CA ILE A 4 12.63 28.06 7.51
C ILE A 4 11.91 27.43 8.70
N ASN A 5 10.58 27.35 8.64
CA ASN A 5 9.78 26.68 9.64
C ASN A 5 9.77 25.17 9.36
N TYR A 6 10.60 24.44 10.11
CA TYR A 6 10.74 23.00 9.94
C TYR A 6 9.44 22.24 10.22
N GLU A 7 8.70 22.60 11.27
CA GLU A 7 7.43 21.97 11.63
C GLU A 7 6.38 22.14 10.52
N GLU A 8 6.29 23.34 9.95
CA GLU A 8 5.35 23.65 8.88
C GLU A 8 5.74 22.96 7.56
N LEU A 9 7.04 22.87 7.25
CA LEU A 9 7.53 22.07 6.14
C LEU A 9 7.28 20.57 6.35
N PHE A 10 7.50 20.06 7.55
CA PHE A 10 7.30 18.65 7.89
C PHE A 10 5.82 18.27 7.86
N ALA A 11 4.92 19.16 8.26
CA ALA A 11 3.48 18.95 8.14
C ALA A 11 3.01 19.07 6.67
N LYS A 12 3.52 20.07 5.93
CA LYS A 12 3.14 20.34 4.54
C LYS A 12 3.68 19.33 3.54
N PHE A 13 4.89 18.84 3.79
CA PHE A 13 5.58 17.82 3.02
C PHE A 13 5.71 16.53 3.81
N LYS A 14 4.80 16.30 4.77
CA LYS A 14 4.72 15.02 5.48
C LYS A 14 4.77 13.98 4.37
N PRO A 15 5.85 13.19 4.29
CA PRO A 15 6.00 12.29 3.17
C PRO A 15 4.73 11.44 3.15
N ASP A 16 4.32 10.99 1.97
CA ASP A 16 3.33 9.93 1.82
C ASP A 16 3.84 8.60 2.46
N GLY A 17 4.63 8.64 3.54
CA GLY A 17 5.70 7.73 3.89
C GLY A 17 5.96 7.56 5.38
N ALA A 18 5.09 8.03 6.27
CA ALA A 18 4.98 7.37 7.57
C ALA A 18 4.07 6.14 7.37
N ILE A 19 4.68 5.02 7.00
CA ILE A 19 3.98 3.72 6.99
C ILE A 19 3.82 3.30 8.45
N SER A 20 2.59 3.14 8.91
CA SER A 20 2.29 2.65 10.25
C SER A 20 2.74 1.19 10.41
N GLU A 21 2.89 0.75 11.65
CA GLU A 21 3.20 -0.65 11.95
C GLU A 21 2.10 -1.57 11.41
N ASP A 22 0.83 -1.21 11.61
CA ASP A 22 -0.31 -1.93 11.04
C ASP A 22 -0.26 -2.00 9.51
N ALA A 23 0.06 -0.91 8.82
CA ALA A 23 0.18 -0.91 7.36
C ALA A 23 1.30 -1.83 6.89
N ASN A 24 2.41 -1.87 7.62
CA ASN A 24 3.52 -2.78 7.39
C ASN A 24 3.10 -4.25 7.60
N GLU A 25 2.42 -4.56 8.69
CA GLU A 25 1.95 -5.92 9.01
C GLU A 25 0.97 -6.44 7.96
N ILE A 26 -0.06 -5.64 7.63
CA ILE A 26 -1.08 -6.00 6.64
C ILE A 26 -0.42 -6.16 5.26
N ALA A 27 0.45 -5.23 4.84
CA ALA A 27 1.12 -5.32 3.55
C ALA A 27 1.99 -6.58 3.43
N ASN A 28 2.73 -6.95 4.48
CA ASN A 28 3.55 -8.16 4.48
C ASN A 28 2.70 -9.43 4.44
N ALA A 29 1.57 -9.46 5.15
CA ALA A 29 0.63 -10.57 5.10
C ALA A 29 0.07 -10.76 3.67
N LEU A 30 -0.39 -9.68 3.04
CA LEU A 30 -0.91 -9.70 1.67
C LEU A 30 0.15 -10.12 0.64
N MET A 31 1.36 -9.57 0.74
CA MET A 31 2.47 -9.94 -0.16
C MET A 31 2.81 -11.42 -0.06
N ARG A 32 2.79 -11.99 1.17
CA ARG A 32 3.04 -13.43 1.41
C ARG A 32 1.92 -14.31 0.88
N GLU A 33 0.67 -13.92 1.08
CA GLU A 33 -0.50 -14.70 0.66
C GLU A 33 -0.66 -14.74 -0.86
N LEU A 34 -0.35 -13.65 -1.54
CA LEU A 34 -0.56 -13.51 -2.98
C LEU A 34 0.65 -13.94 -3.82
N TYR A 35 1.74 -14.39 -3.21
CA TYR A 35 2.98 -14.76 -3.89
C TYR A 35 3.42 -13.73 -4.94
N VAL A 36 3.29 -12.43 -4.63
CA VAL A 36 3.52 -11.36 -5.60
C VAL A 36 4.97 -11.46 -6.12
N PRO A 37 5.20 -11.73 -7.42
CA PRO A 37 6.55 -11.90 -7.92
C PRO A 37 7.32 -10.57 -7.85
N SER A 38 8.60 -10.67 -7.52
CA SER A 38 9.55 -9.56 -7.49
C SER A 38 9.82 -9.05 -8.92
N GLY A 39 8.90 -8.24 -9.45
CA GLY A 39 9.04 -7.66 -10.80
C GLY A 39 7.76 -7.15 -11.46
N HIS A 40 6.58 -7.44 -10.91
CA HIS A 40 5.35 -6.85 -11.44
C HIS A 40 5.30 -5.35 -11.15
N ASN A 41 4.78 -4.53 -12.07
CA ASN A 41 4.56 -3.09 -11.86
C ASN A 41 3.39 -2.85 -10.89
N LEU A 42 3.45 -3.39 -9.67
CA LEU A 42 2.34 -3.37 -8.71
C LEU A 42 1.89 -1.94 -8.42
N ALA A 43 2.84 -1.01 -8.35
CA ALA A 43 2.57 0.41 -8.21
C ALA A 43 1.55 0.95 -9.24
N ARG A 44 1.58 0.45 -10.48
CA ARG A 44 0.63 0.83 -11.54
C ARG A 44 -0.78 0.33 -11.26
N PHE A 45 -0.92 -0.92 -10.81
CA PHE A 45 -2.22 -1.53 -10.51
C PHE A 45 -2.85 -0.92 -9.24
N LEU A 46 -2.03 -0.62 -8.24
CA LEU A 46 -2.45 -0.01 -6.99
C LEU A 46 -2.71 1.50 -7.11
N GLY A 47 -2.44 2.13 -8.26
CA GLY A 47 -2.63 3.57 -8.44
C GLY A 47 -1.71 4.43 -7.55
N VAL A 48 -0.54 3.91 -7.18
CA VAL A 48 0.47 4.63 -6.40
C VAL A 48 1.62 5.09 -7.30
N LYS A 49 2.56 5.87 -6.75
CA LYS A 49 3.68 6.41 -7.54
C LYS A 49 4.53 5.26 -8.09
N ARG A 50 4.84 5.31 -9.39
CA ARG A 50 5.60 4.27 -10.11
C ARG A 50 7.05 4.09 -9.64
N CYS A 51 7.57 5.01 -8.83
CA CYS A 51 8.90 4.92 -8.24
C CYS A 51 8.97 3.91 -7.08
N PHE A 52 7.82 3.45 -6.57
CA PHE A 52 7.78 2.45 -5.52
C PHE A 52 7.97 1.05 -6.10
N ASP A 53 8.83 0.26 -5.45
CA ASP A 53 8.87 -1.19 -5.63
C ASP A 53 7.58 -1.82 -5.10
N ASN A 54 7.42 -3.13 -5.26
CA ASN A 54 6.17 -3.81 -4.91
C ASN A 54 5.87 -3.74 -3.42
N ASP A 55 6.88 -3.91 -2.58
CA ASP A 55 6.73 -3.83 -1.13
C ASP A 55 6.26 -2.44 -0.69
N MET A 56 6.95 -1.39 -1.16
CA MET A 56 6.60 -0.01 -0.83
C MET A 56 5.28 0.41 -1.47
N ALA A 57 4.98 -0.07 -2.69
CA ALA A 57 3.71 0.19 -3.34
C ALA A 57 2.55 -0.40 -2.55
N MET A 58 2.70 -1.63 -2.06
CA MET A 58 1.71 -2.28 -1.20
C MET A 58 1.53 -1.52 0.11
N ARG A 59 2.63 -1.19 0.79
CA ARG A 59 2.61 -0.44 2.05
C ARG A 59 1.91 0.91 1.92
N VAL A 60 2.25 1.69 0.89
CA VAL A 60 1.61 2.99 0.63
C VAL A 60 0.12 2.82 0.29
N TRP A 61 -0.21 1.78 -0.47
CA TRP A 61 -1.60 1.49 -0.83
C TRP A 61 -2.44 1.12 0.40
N VAL A 62 -1.92 0.26 1.29
CA VAL A 62 -2.54 -0.08 2.58
C VAL A 62 -2.64 1.15 3.47
N GLN A 63 -1.57 1.93 3.62
CA GLN A 63 -1.55 3.13 4.46
C GLN A 63 -2.67 4.10 4.05
N LYS A 64 -2.86 4.34 2.75
CA LYS A 64 -3.94 5.20 2.26
C LYS A 64 -5.34 4.72 2.64
N ARG A 65 -5.54 3.41 2.80
CA ARG A 65 -6.81 2.83 3.27
C ARG A 65 -6.97 2.94 4.77
N LEU A 66 -5.89 2.77 5.53
CA LEU A 66 -5.92 3.02 6.97
C LEU A 66 -6.19 4.50 7.26
N ASP A 67 -5.56 5.41 6.54
CA ASP A 67 -5.79 6.86 6.69
C ASP A 67 -7.24 7.28 6.38
N ALA A 68 -7.95 6.49 5.55
CA ALA A 68 -9.36 6.71 5.23
C ALA A 68 -10.33 6.12 6.26
N ASN A 69 -9.86 5.24 7.16
CA ASN A 69 -10.65 4.54 8.16
C ASN A 69 -10.10 4.86 9.56
N LEU A 70 -10.80 5.68 10.35
CA LEU A 70 -10.31 6.12 11.66
C LEU A 70 -10.46 5.07 12.78
N ASP A 71 -11.30 4.07 12.58
CA ASP A 71 -11.59 3.02 13.57
C ASP A 71 -11.66 1.68 12.84
N TYR A 72 -10.51 0.99 12.78
CA TYR A 72 -10.39 -0.26 12.04
C TYR A 72 -9.87 -1.38 12.92
N VAL A 73 -10.29 -2.59 12.58
CA VAL A 73 -9.68 -3.82 13.07
C VAL A 73 -8.76 -4.36 11.98
N ILE A 74 -7.52 -4.67 12.35
CA ILE A 74 -6.45 -5.10 11.43
C ILE A 74 -6.89 -6.28 10.56
N GLU A 75 -7.53 -7.28 11.16
CA GLU A 75 -8.01 -8.49 10.49
C GLU A 75 -9.11 -8.18 9.46
N ASP A 76 -10.06 -7.32 9.81
CA ASP A 76 -11.18 -6.96 8.93
C ASP A 76 -10.68 -6.19 7.71
N ILE A 77 -9.80 -5.20 7.93
CA ILE A 77 -9.16 -4.48 6.83
C ILE A 77 -8.33 -5.44 5.98
N ARG A 78 -7.54 -6.34 6.57
CA ARG A 78 -6.75 -7.29 5.76
C ARG A 78 -7.65 -8.10 4.82
N CYS A 79 -8.75 -8.65 5.32
CA CYS A 79 -9.71 -9.43 4.51
C CYS A 79 -10.36 -8.58 3.40
N GLN A 80 -10.74 -7.34 3.71
CA GLN A 80 -11.26 -6.41 2.71
C GLN A 80 -10.22 -6.12 1.62
N LEU A 81 -8.99 -5.78 2.02
CA LEU A 81 -7.93 -5.42 1.11
C LEU A 81 -7.48 -6.59 0.24
N GLN A 82 -7.50 -7.81 0.78
CA GLN A 82 -7.26 -9.01 0.00
C GLN A 82 -8.29 -9.16 -1.13
N SER A 83 -9.58 -8.92 -0.83
CA SER A 83 -10.66 -9.00 -1.82
C SER A 83 -10.53 -7.91 -2.89
N GLU A 84 -10.28 -6.66 -2.49
CA GLU A 84 -10.01 -5.55 -3.43
C GLU A 84 -8.81 -5.83 -4.33
N LEU A 85 -7.75 -6.38 -3.75
CA LEU A 85 -6.52 -6.67 -4.48
C LEU A 85 -6.71 -7.81 -5.47
N TYR A 86 -7.54 -8.81 -5.13
CA TYR A 86 -7.93 -9.87 -6.04
C TYR A 86 -8.64 -9.29 -7.26
N GLU A 87 -9.64 -8.42 -7.07
CA GLU A 87 -10.37 -7.77 -8.17
C GLU A 87 -9.49 -6.85 -9.05
N LEU A 88 -8.47 -6.21 -8.47
CA LEU A 88 -7.57 -5.30 -9.18
C LEU A 88 -6.53 -6.01 -10.04
N LEU A 89 -6.12 -7.21 -9.64
CA LEU A 89 -5.09 -7.95 -10.35
C LEU A 89 -5.72 -8.78 -11.48
N PRO A 90 -5.12 -8.77 -12.69
CA PRO A 90 -5.60 -9.63 -13.75
C PRO A 90 -5.51 -11.08 -13.29
N HIS A 91 -6.66 -11.74 -13.19
CA HIS A 91 -6.70 -13.17 -12.95
C HIS A 91 -5.99 -13.83 -14.12
N SER A 92 -4.94 -14.60 -13.84
CA SER A 92 -4.46 -15.53 -14.86
C SER A 92 -5.60 -16.53 -15.05
N ASP A 93 -6.44 -16.30 -16.06
CA ASP A 93 -7.26 -17.36 -16.60
C ASP A 93 -6.27 -18.46 -16.98
N TYR A 94 -6.17 -19.46 -16.11
CA TYR A 94 -5.38 -20.64 -16.34
C TYR A 94 -6.06 -21.38 -17.49
N VAL A 95 -5.78 -20.95 -18.73
CA VAL A 95 -6.11 -21.71 -19.94
C VAL A 95 -5.19 -22.91 -19.88
N GLY A 96 -5.68 -23.97 -19.24
CA GLY A 96 -5.05 -25.28 -19.25
C GLY A 96 -4.84 -25.72 -20.69
N TYR A 97 -3.59 -26.08 -20.99
CA TYR A 97 -3.22 -26.86 -22.18
C TYR A 97 -3.00 -28.30 -21.77
#